data_AF-A0A947BX96-F1
#
_entry.id   AF-A0A947BX96-F1
#
_cell.length_a   1.000
_cell.length_b   1.000
_cell.length_c   1.000
_cell.angle_alpha   90.00
_cell.angle_beta   90.00
_cell.angle_gamma   90.00
#
_symmetry.space_group_name_H-M   'P 1'
#
loop_
_entity.id
_entity.type
_entity.pdbx_description
1 polymer ?
#
loop_
_entity_poly.entity_id
_entity_poly.type
_entity_poly.pdbx_seq_one_letter_code
_entity_poly.pdbx_strand_id
1 'polypeptide(L)'
;MNRPGRPRGANRQRARSRKGAGRQGARARAFAALCVDFVIGQGRTLDRAFDEVLNDELPEQERSQIKALAFGALRWHHRHRLVIAKLLERPLRARDKILEALLSVGLFELVEARQPGYAAVSAAV
;
A
#
# COMPACT_ATOMS: atom_id res chain seq x y z
N MET A 1 -34.97 39.93 -13.91
CA MET A 1 -34.37 38.57 -14.01
C MET A 1 -32.89 38.66 -13.65
N ASN A 2 -32.45 38.10 -12.51
CA ASN A 2 -31.02 38.04 -12.16
C ASN A 2 -30.70 36.60 -11.71
N ARG A 3 -29.80 35.90 -12.41
CA ARG A 3 -29.39 34.51 -12.10
C ARG A 3 -28.16 34.54 -11.19
N PRO A 4 -28.13 33.86 -10.04
CA PRO A 4 -26.94 33.84 -9.19
C PRO A 4 -25.86 32.94 -9.80
N GLY A 5 -24.62 33.43 -9.78
CA GLY A 5 -23.44 32.74 -10.31
C GLY A 5 -23.09 31.47 -9.54
N ARG A 6 -22.69 30.42 -10.27
CA ARG A 6 -22.17 29.15 -9.72
C ARG A 6 -20.90 29.37 -8.89
N PRO A 7 -20.69 28.63 -7.79
CA PRO A 7 -19.53 28.81 -6.93
C PRO A 7 -18.26 28.20 -7.54
N ARG A 8 -17.23 29.03 -7.75
CA ARG A 8 -15.89 28.66 -8.24
C ARG A 8 -15.00 27.91 -7.22
N GLY A 9 -15.51 27.57 -6.03
CA GLY A 9 -14.71 27.02 -4.90
C GLY A 9 -14.61 25.50 -4.79
N ALA A 10 -15.58 24.73 -5.30
CA ALA A 10 -15.72 23.30 -4.99
C ALA A 10 -14.61 22.39 -5.54
N ASN A 11 -13.90 22.82 -6.59
CA ASN A 11 -12.90 21.99 -7.27
C ASN A 11 -11.55 21.92 -6.51
N ARG A 12 -11.17 22.99 -5.80
CA ARG A 12 -9.89 23.06 -5.06
C ARG A 12 -9.90 22.19 -3.79
N GLN A 13 -11.02 22.11 -3.07
CA GLN A 13 -11.16 21.23 -1.90
C GLN A 13 -11.17 19.74 -2.29
N ARG A 14 -11.83 19.37 -3.41
CA ARG A 14 -11.82 17.98 -3.92
C ARG A 14 -10.43 17.51 -4.34
N ALA A 15 -9.64 18.37 -5.00
CA ALA A 15 -8.26 18.03 -5.39
C ALA A 15 -7.32 17.85 -4.18
N ARG A 16 -7.45 18.69 -3.14
CA ARG A 16 -6.65 18.58 -1.90
C ARG A 16 -6.98 17.31 -1.11
N SER A 17 -8.26 16.95 -1.00
CA SER A 17 -8.71 15.73 -0.33
C SER A 17 -8.21 14.46 -1.04
N ARG A 18 -8.26 14.41 -2.38
CA ARG A 18 -7.69 13.30 -3.17
C ARG A 18 -6.17 13.15 -2.99
N LYS A 19 -5.44 14.27 -2.92
CA LYS A 19 -3.97 14.26 -2.71
C LYS A 19 -3.59 13.75 -1.32
N GLY A 20 -4.38 14.06 -0.29
CA GLY A 20 -4.23 13.52 1.05
C GLY A 20 -4.47 12.01 1.13
N ALA A 21 -5.55 11.53 0.50
CA ALA A 21 -5.88 10.10 0.44
C ALA A 21 -4.80 9.27 -0.30
N GLY A 22 -4.25 9.80 -1.40
CA GLY A 22 -3.16 9.13 -2.12
C GLY A 22 -1.89 8.97 -1.29
N ARG A 23 -1.55 9.99 -0.48
CA ARG A 23 -0.36 9.96 0.40
C ARG A 23 -0.56 8.99 1.59
N GLN A 24 -1.77 8.89 2.12
CA GLN A 24 -2.13 7.91 3.15
C GLN A 24 -2.02 6.48 2.59
N GLY A 25 -2.53 6.22 1.39
CA GLY A 25 -2.40 4.92 0.73
C GLY A 25 -0.94 4.54 0.47
N ALA A 26 -0.11 5.48 0.01
CA ALA A 26 1.32 5.24 -0.19
C ALA A 26 2.04 4.91 1.13
N ARG A 27 1.72 5.62 2.22
CA ARG A 27 2.28 5.34 3.54
C ARG A 27 1.88 3.97 4.07
N ALA A 28 0.60 3.60 3.94
CA ALA A 28 0.09 2.31 4.38
C ALA A 28 0.80 1.14 3.67
N ARG A 29 1.02 1.26 2.36
CA ARG A 29 1.79 0.25 1.60
C ARG A 29 3.25 0.17 2.04
N ALA A 30 3.90 1.30 2.27
CA ALA A 30 5.28 1.33 2.72
C ALA A 30 5.44 0.64 4.09
N PHE A 31 4.55 0.93 5.04
CA PHE A 31 4.55 0.29 6.35
C PHE A 31 4.22 -1.21 6.28
N ALA A 32 3.25 -1.59 5.44
CA ALA A 32 2.98 -3.01 5.21
C ALA A 32 4.19 -3.74 4.59
N ALA A 33 4.89 -3.11 3.63
CA ALA A 33 6.08 -3.68 3.01
C ALA A 33 7.23 -3.87 4.00
N LEU A 34 7.43 -2.93 4.93
CA LEU A 34 8.39 -3.09 6.03
C LEU A 34 8.05 -4.30 6.91
N CYS A 35 6.77 -4.46 7.29
CA CYS A 35 6.35 -5.63 8.05
C CYS A 35 6.62 -6.94 7.29
N VAL A 36 6.33 -6.97 5.98
CA VAL A 36 6.58 -8.13 5.13
C VAL A 36 8.08 -8.45 5.03
N ASP A 37 8.93 -7.43 4.88
CA ASP A 37 10.40 -7.61 4.84
C ASP A 37 10.95 -8.10 6.19
N PHE A 38 10.43 -7.62 7.32
CA PHE A 38 10.80 -8.13 8.64
C PHE A 38 10.50 -9.63 8.78
N VAL A 39 9.37 -10.08 8.24
CA VAL A 39 8.99 -11.50 8.30
C VAL A 39 9.80 -12.34 7.30
N ILE A 40 9.77 -12.00 6.02
CA ILE A 40 10.38 -12.81 4.95
C ILE A 40 11.89 -12.59 4.85
N GLY A 41 12.32 -11.35 4.99
CA GLY A 41 13.70 -10.95 4.83
C GLY A 41 14.56 -11.25 6.04
N GLN A 42 14.00 -11.07 7.24
CA GLN A 42 14.72 -11.12 8.52
C GLN A 42 14.24 -12.24 9.46
N GLY A 43 13.20 -13.01 9.10
CA GLY A 43 12.73 -14.17 9.86
C GLY A 43 12.00 -13.82 11.16
N ARG A 44 11.47 -12.60 11.28
CA ARG A 44 10.74 -12.15 12.48
C ARG A 44 9.28 -12.62 12.45
N THR A 45 8.65 -12.65 13.61
CA THR A 45 7.19 -12.85 13.68
C THR A 45 6.46 -11.59 13.23
N LEU A 46 5.26 -11.77 12.67
CA LEU A 46 4.44 -10.66 12.19
C LEU A 46 3.99 -9.74 13.33
N ASP A 47 3.69 -10.28 14.52
CA ASP A 47 3.34 -9.46 15.68
C ASP A 47 4.48 -8.52 16.07
N ARG A 48 5.72 -9.04 16.16
CA ARG A 48 6.90 -8.20 16.42
C ARG A 48 7.17 -7.18 15.32
N ALA A 49 6.78 -7.46 14.08
CA ALA A 49 6.88 -6.51 12.99
C ALA A 49 5.84 -5.39 13.14
N PHE A 50 4.62 -5.73 13.57
CA PHE A 50 3.59 -4.74 13.87
C PHE A 50 3.96 -3.85 15.05
N ASP A 51 4.49 -4.40 16.14
CA ASP A 51 4.89 -3.61 17.30
C ASP A 51 5.97 -2.57 16.96
N GLU A 52 6.85 -2.86 15.99
CA GLU A 52 7.90 -1.93 15.57
C GLU A 52 7.41 -0.86 14.58
N VAL A 53 6.50 -1.24 13.68
CA VAL A 53 6.06 -0.35 12.59
C VAL A 53 4.83 0.47 12.97
N LEU A 54 3.93 -0.07 13.78
CA LEU A 54 2.68 0.57 14.17
C LEU A 54 2.86 1.33 15.48
N ASN A 55 3.09 2.64 15.39
CA ASN A 55 3.11 3.49 16.57
C ASN A 55 1.69 3.91 17.03
N ASP A 56 1.59 4.38 18.27
CA ASP A 56 0.30 4.81 18.85
C ASP A 56 -0.25 6.09 18.22
N GLU A 57 0.60 6.86 17.52
CA GLU A 57 0.21 8.07 16.80
C GLU A 57 -0.56 7.77 15.50
N LEU A 58 -0.50 6.54 14.98
CA LEU A 58 -1.27 6.15 13.80
C LEU A 58 -2.75 6.02 14.14
N PRO A 59 -3.64 6.61 13.31
CA PRO A 59 -5.07 6.37 13.44
C PRO A 59 -5.40 4.88 13.33
N GLU A 60 -6.42 4.43 14.08
CA GLU A 60 -6.82 3.01 14.09
C GLU A 60 -7.15 2.47 12.69
N GLN A 61 -7.73 3.30 11.84
CA GLN A 61 -8.04 2.93 10.47
C GLN A 61 -6.78 2.71 9.62
N GLU A 62 -5.72 3.51 9.81
CA GLU A 62 -4.43 3.29 9.14
C GLU A 62 -3.77 2.00 9.64
N ARG A 63 -3.80 1.75 10.95
CA ARG A 63 -3.27 0.52 11.55
C ARG A 63 -3.98 -0.72 10.99
N SER A 64 -5.31 -0.69 10.95
CA SER A 64 -6.13 -1.77 10.40
C SER A 64 -5.82 -2.02 8.92
N GLN A 65 -5.68 -0.94 8.12
CA GLN A 65 -5.31 -1.04 6.71
C GLN A 65 -3.92 -1.67 6.53
N ILE A 66 -2.92 -1.22 7.29
CA ILE A 66 -1.56 -1.78 7.24
C ILE A 66 -1.56 -3.26 7.59
N LYS A 67 -2.27 -3.65 8.66
CA LYS A 67 -2.42 -5.06 9.06
C LYS A 67 -3.03 -5.89 7.94
N ALA A 68 -4.15 -5.44 7.36
CA ALA A 68 -4.81 -6.15 6.26
C ALA A 68 -3.88 -6.34 5.04
N LEU A 69 -3.13 -5.30 4.66
CA LEU A 69 -2.16 -5.37 3.58
C LEU A 69 -1.01 -6.34 3.87
N ALA A 70 -0.41 -6.26 5.06
CA ALA A 70 0.68 -7.13 5.46
C ALA A 70 0.27 -8.60 5.53
N PHE A 71 -0.87 -8.90 6.17
CA PHE A 71 -1.43 -10.25 6.23
C PHE A 71 -1.71 -10.81 4.84
N GLY A 72 -2.35 -10.02 3.98
CA GLY A 72 -2.67 -10.42 2.61
C GLY A 72 -1.43 -10.70 1.76
N ALA A 73 -0.45 -9.80 1.83
CA ALA A 73 0.82 -9.93 1.11
C ALA A 73 1.61 -11.16 1.57
N LEU A 74 1.64 -11.45 2.87
CA LEU A 74 2.31 -12.64 3.43
C LEU A 74 1.60 -13.94 3.04
N ARG A 75 0.27 -13.98 3.17
CA ARG A 75 -0.54 -15.17 2.84
C ARG A 75 -0.31 -15.66 1.41
N TRP A 76 -0.17 -14.73 0.47
CA TRP A 76 -0.01 -15.03 -0.95
C TRP A 76 1.42 -14.83 -1.46
N HIS A 77 2.39 -14.66 -0.57
CA HIS A 77 3.75 -14.24 -0.92
C HIS A 77 4.41 -15.15 -1.97
N HIS A 78 4.32 -16.47 -1.82
CA HIS A 78 4.90 -17.40 -2.80
C HIS A 78 4.31 -17.23 -4.21
N ARG A 79 3.00 -17.00 -4.30
CA ARG A 79 2.33 -16.74 -5.58
C ARG A 79 2.76 -15.39 -6.14
N HIS A 80 2.82 -14.36 -5.30
CA HIS A 80 3.28 -13.03 -5.71
C HIS A 80 4.71 -13.06 -6.24
N ARG A 81 5.61 -13.77 -5.56
CA ARG A 81 7.00 -13.92 -5.98
C ARG A 81 7.13 -14.51 -7.38
N LEU A 82 6.32 -15.53 -7.72
CA LEU A 82 6.29 -16.12 -9.06
C LEU A 82 5.74 -15.15 -10.12
N VAL A 83 4.74 -14.35 -9.77
CA VAL A 83 4.19 -13.33 -10.68
C VAL A 83 5.22 -12.21 -10.90
N ILE A 84 5.80 -11.67 -9.82
CA ILE A 84 6.83 -10.63 -9.87
C ILE A 84 8.03 -11.08 -10.72
N ALA A 85 8.48 -12.32 -10.55
CA ALA A 85 9.58 -12.87 -11.34
C ALA A 85 9.28 -12.93 -12.86
N LYS A 86 8.00 -13.02 -13.26
CA LYS A 86 7.58 -12.97 -14.66
C LYS A 86 7.42 -11.55 -15.20
N LEU A 87 7.18 -10.57 -14.32
CA LEU A 87 6.98 -9.17 -14.69
C LEU A 87 8.28 -8.38 -14.77
N LEU A 88 9.33 -8.83 -14.06
CA LEU A 88 10.62 -8.17 -14.06
C LEU A 88 11.53 -8.75 -15.15
N GLU A 89 12.03 -7.88 -16.03
CA GLU A 89 13.07 -8.24 -17.01
C GLU A 89 14.38 -8.66 -16.33
N ARG A 90 14.67 -8.09 -15.15
CA ARG A 90 15.86 -8.36 -14.36
C ARG A 90 15.45 -8.85 -12.97
N PRO A 91 15.95 -10.00 -12.51
CA PRO A 91 15.63 -10.48 -11.17
C PRO A 91 16.15 -9.50 -10.11
N LEU A 92 15.36 -9.34 -9.03
CA LEU A 92 15.78 -8.56 -7.87
C LEU A 92 17.01 -9.20 -7.21
N ARG A 93 17.93 -8.36 -6.70
CA ARG A 93 19.09 -8.88 -5.99
C ARG A 93 18.66 -9.33 -4.59
N ALA A 94 19.42 -10.24 -3.99
CA ALA A 94 19.15 -10.71 -2.63
C ALA A 94 19.11 -9.61 -1.56
N ARG A 95 19.73 -8.44 -1.84
CA ARG A 95 19.71 -7.25 -0.96
C ARG A 95 18.43 -6.41 -1.10
N ASP A 96 17.63 -6.64 -2.15
CA ASP A 96 16.49 -5.83 -2.53
C ASP A 96 15.15 -6.43 -2.02
N LYS A 97 15.19 -7.16 -0.89
CA LYS A 97 14.02 -7.85 -0.33
C LYS A 97 12.86 -6.91 0.00
N ILE A 98 13.17 -5.69 0.46
CA ILE A 98 12.17 -4.66 0.70
C ILE A 98 11.41 -4.26 -0.58
N LEU A 99 12.07 -4.29 -1.75
CA LEU A 99 11.39 -4.03 -3.03
C LEU A 99 10.46 -5.20 -3.40
N GLU A 100 10.91 -6.44 -3.19
CA GLU A 100 10.05 -7.62 -3.37
C GLU A 100 8.82 -7.55 -2.47
N ALA A 101 9.00 -7.16 -1.21
CA ALA A 101 7.93 -6.96 -0.25
C ALA A 101 6.95 -5.87 -0.71
N LEU A 102 7.45 -4.72 -1.16
CA LEU A 102 6.63 -3.62 -1.67
C LEU A 102 5.82 -4.02 -2.90
N LEU A 103 6.44 -4.73 -3.85
CA LEU A 103 5.77 -5.26 -5.04
C LEU A 103 4.71 -6.30 -4.65
N SER A 104 4.97 -7.15 -3.67
CA SER A 104 4.00 -8.12 -3.14
C SER A 104 2.77 -7.44 -2.52
N VAL A 105 2.98 -6.34 -1.77
CA VAL A 105 1.89 -5.54 -1.20
C VAL A 105 1.06 -4.88 -2.29
N GLY A 106 1.69 -4.24 -3.28
CA GLY A 106 0.97 -3.63 -4.40
C GLY A 106 0.21 -4.65 -5.24
N LEU A 107 0.79 -5.84 -5.46
CA LEU A 107 0.14 -6.92 -6.18
C LEU A 107 -1.06 -7.47 -5.41
N PHE A 108 -0.97 -7.61 -4.08
CA PHE A 108 -2.10 -7.97 -3.23
C PHE A 108 -3.25 -6.97 -3.39
N GLU A 109 -2.96 -5.67 -3.37
CA GLU A 109 -3.98 -4.65 -3.57
C GLU A 109 -4.64 -4.70 -4.95
N LEU A 110 -3.87 -4.98 -6.00
CA LEU A 110 -4.37 -5.02 -7.37
C LEU A 110 -5.25 -6.25 -7.64
N VAL A 111 -4.86 -7.41 -7.11
CA VAL A 111 -5.42 -8.71 -7.51
C VAL A 111 -6.44 -9.22 -6.50
N GLU A 112 -6.23 -8.97 -5.21
CA GLU A 112 -6.95 -9.66 -4.13
C GLU A 112 -7.76 -8.70 -3.26
N ALA A 113 -7.30 -7.45 -3.08
CA ALA A 113 -8.11 -6.42 -2.42
C ALA A 113 -9.15 -5.88 -3.41
N ARG A 114 -10.33 -6.51 -3.48
CA ARG A 114 -11.45 -6.06 -4.32
C ARG A 114 -12.00 -4.69 -3.87
N GLN A 115 -11.27 -3.63 -4.17
CA GLN A 115 -11.73 -2.24 -4.26
C GLN A 115 -11.60 -1.85 -5.74
N PRO A 116 -12.65 -1.32 -6.40
CA PRO A 116 -12.82 -1.42 -7.85
C PRO A 116 -11.59 -0.95 -8.64
N GLY A 117 -11.19 -1.78 -9.61
CA GLY A 117 -9.90 -1.84 -10.31
C GLY A 117 -9.48 -0.65 -11.19
N TYR A 118 -9.77 0.58 -10.77
CA TYR A 118 -9.29 1.81 -11.41
C TYR A 118 -8.40 2.68 -10.50
N ALA A 119 -8.22 2.34 -9.21
CA ALA A 119 -7.53 3.20 -8.23
C ALA A 119 -6.09 2.77 -7.85
N ALA A 120 -5.69 1.52 -8.07
CA ALA A 120 -4.46 0.98 -7.51
C ALA A 120 -3.19 1.27 -8.33
N VAL A 121 -3.31 1.66 -9.61
CA VAL A 121 -2.14 1.92 -10.47
C VAL A 121 -1.60 3.35 -10.29
N SER A 122 -2.37 4.29 -9.74
CA SER A 122 -1.99 5.71 -9.74
C SER A 122 -1.10 6.16 -8.58
N ALA A 123 -0.66 5.26 -7.69
CA ALA A 123 0.07 5.63 -6.47
C ALA A 123 1.30 4.75 -6.19
N ALA A 124 1.79 4.03 -7.21
CA ALA A 124 3.08 3.34 -7.20
C ALA A 124 4.13 4.03 -8.11
N VAL A 125 3.93 5.33 -8.37
CA VAL A 125 4.86 6.24 -9.05
C VAL A 125 5.15 7.46 -8.18
#